data_AF-A0A5B1BDW1-F1
#
_entry.id   AF-A0A5B1BDW1-F1
#
_cell.length_a   1.000
_cell.length_b   1.000
_cell.length_c   1.000
_cell.angle_alpha   90.00
_cell.angle_beta   90.00
_cell.angle_gamma   90.00
#
_symmetry.space_group_name_H-M   'P 1'
#
loop_
_entity.id
_entity.type
_entity.pdbx_description
1 polymer ?
#
loop_
_entity_poly.entity_id
_entity_poly.type
_entity_poly.pdbx_seq_one_letter_code
_entity_poly.pdbx_strand_id
1 'polypeptide(L)'
;MKGLTSHKGVVLFICCIFLVSCTKEIDRSDITLLNNEKQILEFKFLEEENDQLDSNITANIDEETKVISVVLPNGTKVTTLKPEIIVSQTASIVQDIEVSLDFSAPIIYSIVAEDGSIADYTVKVRVIASSPREVLSTFFEQNPDNTLGWNIENEDIATWDGVIVVDNKVVALELAEKGLTVLPPEICDLFYLRTMFLEKNMITKIPVEIEDLSNNLRTLNLGENQIETIPEEFFSLKKLINLKMHTNLLREIPSDINKLKALRELNVSNNSLRTVPIELFELTQLNSLFLNNIKLTKVPSEIVKLSQLTSLGLSGNPIGEISDPILGLESLTRLDMYNANISVIPSDIRKLTKLKRLQLSRNNLTEINESISDVFMLEFLFLNINTIEQIPTKISNLIHLKTLDIKENTFVTIPNAVCDLANTGTEILIDEHVTCGL
;
A
#
# COMPACT_ATOMS: atom_id res chain seq x y z
N MET A 1 -41.54 21.89 -59.06
CA MET A 1 -40.26 22.46 -58.59
C MET A 1 -40.54 23.64 -57.68
N LYS A 2 -39.98 23.58 -56.46
CA LYS A 2 -39.71 24.66 -55.47
C LYS A 2 -40.92 25.50 -55.03
N GLY A 3 -41.29 25.61 -53.76
CA GLY A 3 -40.54 25.42 -52.50
C GLY A 3 -40.69 26.70 -51.69
N LEU A 4 -41.36 26.62 -50.54
CA LEU A 4 -41.49 27.70 -49.56
C LEU A 4 -41.12 27.12 -48.20
N THR A 5 -40.30 27.83 -47.41
CA THR A 5 -40.59 28.09 -46.00
C THR A 5 -39.73 29.23 -45.48
N SER A 6 -40.40 30.22 -44.89
CA SER A 6 -39.86 31.41 -44.23
C SER A 6 -39.94 31.24 -42.72
N HIS A 7 -38.87 31.63 -42.03
CA HIS A 7 -38.84 31.94 -40.60
C HIS A 7 -39.82 33.07 -40.23
N LYS A 8 -40.37 33.01 -39.01
CA LYS A 8 -40.62 34.16 -38.14
C LYS A 8 -40.48 33.76 -36.66
N GLY A 9 -39.84 34.61 -35.88
CA GLY A 9 -39.82 34.57 -34.42
C GLY A 9 -40.58 35.73 -33.78
N VAL A 10 -40.44 35.81 -32.45
CA VAL A 10 -40.78 36.92 -31.51
C VAL A 10 -42.21 36.85 -30.93
N VAL A 11 -42.54 36.96 -29.62
CA VAL A 11 -41.94 36.79 -28.27
C VAL A 11 -43.06 37.06 -27.23
N LEU A 12 -43.00 36.36 -26.08
CA LEU A 12 -43.60 36.56 -24.74
C LEU A 12 -45.11 36.84 -24.53
N PHE A 13 -45.72 36.01 -23.66
CA PHE A 13 -46.23 36.49 -22.35
C PHE A 13 -46.32 35.34 -21.34
N ILE A 14 -45.86 35.61 -20.11
CA ILE A 14 -45.93 34.73 -18.93
C ILE A 14 -47.30 34.90 -18.28
N CYS A 15 -47.99 33.81 -17.92
CA CYS A 15 -48.83 33.77 -16.72
C CYS A 15 -49.08 32.34 -16.24
N CYS A 16 -49.10 32.22 -14.92
CA CYS A 16 -49.03 31.02 -14.12
C CYS A 16 -50.41 30.46 -13.74
N ILE A 17 -50.45 29.14 -13.52
CA ILE A 17 -51.34 28.34 -12.64
C ILE A 17 -52.82 28.19 -13.08
N PHE A 18 -53.23 26.97 -13.42
CA PHE A 18 -53.95 26.06 -12.52
C PHE A 18 -54.06 24.66 -13.14
N LEU A 19 -53.62 23.68 -12.36
CA LEU A 19 -53.80 22.25 -12.61
C LEU A 19 -55.28 21.89 -12.60
N VAL A 20 -55.65 21.00 -13.53
CA VAL A 20 -56.34 19.71 -13.34
C VAL A 20 -57.20 19.44 -14.58
N SER A 21 -56.78 18.49 -15.41
CA SER A 21 -57.49 17.21 -15.55
C SER A 21 -57.02 16.47 -16.82
N CYS A 22 -56.58 15.23 -16.59
CA CYS A 22 -56.54 14.15 -17.57
C CYS A 22 -55.51 14.24 -18.70
N THR A 23 -54.26 13.88 -18.37
CA THR A 23 -53.49 12.96 -19.22
C THR A 23 -53.04 11.81 -18.32
N LYS A 24 -53.34 10.58 -18.74
CA LYS A 24 -53.10 9.34 -18.00
C LYS A 24 -51.73 9.36 -17.32
N GLU A 25 -51.73 9.36 -15.99
CA GLU A 25 -50.59 8.87 -15.22
C GLU A 25 -50.31 7.45 -15.72
N ILE A 26 -49.12 7.23 -16.26
CA ILE A 26 -48.57 5.87 -16.32
C ILE A 26 -48.35 5.52 -14.87
N ASP A 27 -49.19 4.62 -14.37
CA ASP A 27 -49.06 4.03 -13.05
C ASP A 27 -47.64 3.42 -12.95
N ARG A 28 -46.75 4.09 -12.23
CA ARG A 28 -45.36 3.63 -12.00
C ARG A 28 -45.30 2.58 -10.89
N SER A 29 -46.43 2.02 -10.47
CA SER A 29 -46.49 1.05 -9.37
C SER A 29 -46.00 -0.36 -9.73
N ASP A 30 -45.73 -0.67 -11.00
CA ASP A 30 -45.22 -1.99 -11.42
C ASP A 30 -44.01 -1.91 -12.37
N ILE A 31 -43.06 -0.99 -12.13
CA ILE A 31 -41.73 -1.14 -12.73
C ILE A 31 -40.90 -2.01 -11.79
N THR A 32 -40.95 -3.34 -11.98
CA THR A 32 -39.94 -4.23 -11.43
C THR A 32 -38.58 -3.87 -12.04
N LEU A 33 -37.72 -3.23 -11.25
CA LEU A 33 -36.33 -3.02 -11.62
C LEU A 33 -35.64 -4.38 -11.53
N LEU A 34 -35.35 -4.99 -12.68
CA LEU A 34 -34.65 -6.26 -12.77
C LEU A 34 -33.19 -6.08 -12.33
N ASN A 35 -32.61 -7.10 -11.71
CA ASN A 35 -31.22 -7.06 -11.27
C ASN A 35 -30.28 -6.96 -12.48
N ASN A 36 -29.28 -6.08 -12.41
CA ASN A 36 -28.29 -5.85 -13.46
C ASN A 36 -26.89 -6.41 -13.13
N GLU A 37 -26.75 -7.11 -12.01
CA GLU A 37 -25.53 -7.80 -11.61
C GLU A 37 -25.20 -8.95 -12.57
N LYS A 38 -23.95 -8.98 -13.04
CA LYS A 38 -23.44 -9.92 -14.06
C LYS A 38 -21.96 -10.21 -13.83
N GLN A 39 -21.62 -10.48 -12.58
CA GLN A 39 -20.24 -10.71 -12.15
C GLN A 39 -19.93 -12.19 -12.09
N ILE A 40 -18.70 -12.58 -12.42
CA ILE A 40 -18.16 -13.87 -12.01
C ILE A 40 -17.56 -13.64 -10.61
N LEU A 41 -18.14 -14.30 -9.61
CA LEU A 41 -17.71 -14.19 -8.21
C LEU A 41 -16.55 -15.13 -7.92
N GLU A 42 -16.58 -16.34 -8.48
CA GLU A 42 -15.50 -17.31 -8.37
C GLU A 42 -15.32 -18.06 -9.68
N PHE A 43 -14.06 -18.36 -10.01
CA PHE A 43 -13.69 -19.23 -11.12
C PHE A 43 -12.58 -20.16 -10.61
N LYS A 44 -12.84 -21.46 -10.61
CA LYS A 44 -11.96 -22.47 -10.03
C LYS A 44 -11.78 -23.66 -10.96
N PHE A 45 -10.69 -24.39 -10.78
CA PHE A 45 -10.57 -25.77 -11.20
C PHE A 45 -10.41 -26.62 -9.94
N LEU A 46 -11.40 -27.46 -9.67
CA LEU A 46 -11.38 -28.38 -8.52
C LEU A 46 -10.55 -29.61 -8.85
N GLU A 47 -9.73 -30.05 -7.89
CA GLU A 47 -8.92 -31.28 -7.97
C GLU A 47 -9.80 -32.50 -8.27
N GLU A 48 -10.94 -32.63 -7.59
CA GLU A 48 -11.85 -33.77 -7.72
C GLU A 48 -12.54 -33.90 -9.09
N GLU A 49 -12.62 -32.82 -9.87
CA GLU A 49 -13.20 -32.79 -11.22
C GLU A 49 -12.11 -32.74 -12.32
N ASN A 50 -10.82 -32.67 -11.93
CA ASN A 50 -9.70 -32.48 -12.84
C ASN A 50 -8.50 -33.33 -12.40
N ASP A 51 -8.47 -34.60 -12.79
CA ASP A 51 -7.42 -35.60 -12.43
C ASP A 51 -5.97 -35.16 -12.68
N GLN A 52 -5.74 -34.14 -13.51
CA GLN A 52 -4.41 -33.58 -13.79
C GLN A 52 -3.96 -32.51 -12.78
N LEU A 53 -4.73 -32.22 -11.74
CA LEU A 53 -4.41 -31.26 -10.69
C LEU A 53 -4.14 -31.98 -9.38
N ASP A 54 -3.16 -31.48 -8.61
CA ASP A 54 -2.86 -31.98 -7.25
C ASP A 54 -3.49 -31.12 -6.15
N SER A 55 -4.22 -30.06 -6.52
CA SER A 55 -4.99 -29.22 -5.60
C SER A 55 -5.95 -28.29 -6.36
N ASN A 56 -6.96 -27.78 -5.66
CA ASN A 56 -7.85 -26.76 -6.22
C ASN A 56 -7.09 -25.50 -6.66
N ILE A 57 -7.36 -25.04 -7.87
CA ILE A 57 -6.82 -23.80 -8.44
C ILE A 57 -7.94 -22.76 -8.47
N THR A 58 -7.68 -21.56 -7.95
CA THR A 58 -8.62 -20.43 -8.03
C THR A 58 -8.03 -19.37 -8.95
N ALA A 59 -8.82 -18.88 -9.90
CA ALA A 59 -8.40 -17.85 -10.84
C ALA A 59 -8.39 -16.45 -10.21
N ASN A 60 -7.62 -15.55 -10.80
CA ASN A 60 -7.81 -14.12 -10.61
C ASN A 60 -8.98 -13.65 -11.45
N ILE A 61 -9.82 -12.78 -10.91
CA ILE A 61 -10.90 -12.13 -11.66
C ILE A 61 -10.65 -10.63 -11.55
N ASP A 62 -10.22 -10.02 -12.65
CA ASP A 62 -10.13 -8.57 -12.75
C ASP A 62 -11.46 -8.02 -13.27
N GLU A 63 -12.28 -7.51 -12.34
CA GLU A 63 -13.62 -7.00 -12.65
C GLU A 63 -13.64 -5.73 -13.50
N GLU A 64 -12.52 -5.01 -13.58
CA GLU A 64 -12.40 -3.76 -14.35
C GLU A 64 -12.15 -4.06 -15.83
N THR A 65 -11.22 -4.98 -16.10
CA THR A 65 -10.83 -5.41 -17.46
C THR A 65 -11.63 -6.61 -17.96
N LYS A 66 -12.38 -7.27 -17.09
CA LYS A 66 -13.09 -8.53 -17.34
C LYS A 66 -12.16 -9.65 -17.82
N VAL A 67 -10.92 -9.66 -17.32
CA VAL A 67 -9.96 -10.73 -17.60
C VAL A 67 -9.90 -11.67 -16.40
N ILE A 68 -10.05 -12.96 -16.67
CA ILE A 68 -9.84 -14.03 -15.70
C ILE A 68 -8.50 -14.69 -15.99
N SER A 69 -7.56 -14.64 -15.05
CA SER A 69 -6.24 -15.23 -15.23
C SER A 69 -6.10 -16.46 -14.36
N VAL A 70 -5.89 -17.61 -14.98
CA VAL A 70 -5.65 -18.88 -14.30
C VAL A 70 -4.20 -19.27 -14.52
N VAL A 71 -3.56 -19.74 -13.46
CA VAL A 71 -2.22 -20.28 -13.54
C VAL A 71 -2.23 -21.71 -13.03
N LEU A 72 -1.70 -22.63 -13.83
CA LEU A 72 -1.72 -24.06 -13.60
C LEU A 72 -0.30 -24.62 -13.40
N PRO A 73 -0.13 -25.64 -12.54
CA PRO A 73 1.16 -26.30 -12.30
C PRO A 73 1.86 -26.80 -13.57
N ASN A 74 3.18 -26.97 -13.52
CA ASN A 74 3.98 -27.39 -14.67
C ASN A 74 3.46 -28.73 -15.21
N GLY A 75 3.40 -28.88 -16.52
CA GLY A 75 2.92 -30.09 -17.18
C GLY A 75 1.40 -30.30 -17.10
N THR A 76 0.63 -29.39 -16.49
CA THR A 76 -0.83 -29.50 -16.47
C THR A 76 -1.38 -29.48 -17.89
N LYS A 77 -2.14 -30.53 -18.23
CA LYS A 77 -2.83 -30.62 -19.52
C LYS A 77 -4.03 -29.68 -19.52
N VAL A 78 -4.00 -28.65 -20.36
CA VAL A 78 -5.06 -27.61 -20.42
C VAL A 78 -6.19 -27.91 -21.40
N THR A 79 -6.06 -28.99 -22.18
CA THR A 79 -7.02 -29.33 -23.25
C THR A 79 -8.30 -30.00 -22.73
N THR A 80 -8.34 -30.36 -21.45
CA THR A 80 -9.43 -31.12 -20.82
C THR A 80 -9.67 -30.66 -19.39
N LEU A 81 -9.92 -29.37 -19.17
CA LEU A 81 -10.22 -28.82 -17.84
C LEU A 81 -11.71 -28.52 -17.69
N LYS A 82 -12.29 -28.85 -16.54
CA LYS A 82 -13.66 -28.52 -16.16
C LYS A 82 -13.67 -27.40 -15.11
N PRO A 83 -14.11 -26.18 -15.46
CA PRO A 83 -14.17 -25.07 -14.52
C PRO A 83 -15.40 -25.17 -13.62
N GLU A 84 -15.26 -24.70 -12.39
CA GLU A 84 -16.37 -24.35 -11.50
C GLU A 84 -16.49 -22.82 -11.48
N ILE A 85 -17.68 -22.30 -11.82
CA ILE A 85 -17.92 -20.86 -11.95
C ILE A 85 -19.12 -20.48 -11.10
N ILE A 86 -18.91 -19.53 -10.17
CA ILE A 86 -19.98 -18.92 -9.38
C ILE A 86 -20.22 -17.51 -9.90
N VAL A 87 -21.48 -17.16 -10.17
CA VAL A 87 -21.88 -15.83 -10.68
C VAL A 87 -22.77 -15.10 -9.69
N SER A 88 -22.95 -13.79 -9.92
CA SER A 88 -23.87 -12.95 -9.17
C SER A 88 -25.30 -13.51 -9.14
N GLN A 89 -26.05 -13.19 -8.08
CA GLN A 89 -27.39 -13.72 -7.88
C GLN A 89 -28.27 -13.39 -9.09
N THR A 90 -29.10 -14.35 -9.55
CA THR A 90 -29.99 -14.25 -10.73
C THR A 90 -29.31 -14.15 -12.10
N ALA A 91 -27.97 -14.01 -12.16
CA ALA A 91 -27.25 -14.05 -13.43
C ALA A 91 -27.13 -15.48 -13.97
N SER A 92 -26.94 -15.61 -15.28
CA SER A 92 -26.76 -16.89 -15.96
C SER A 92 -25.53 -16.86 -16.89
N ILE A 93 -24.88 -18.01 -17.04
CA ILE A 93 -23.75 -18.20 -17.96
C ILE A 93 -24.30 -18.76 -19.27
N VAL A 94 -23.88 -18.18 -20.41
CA VAL A 94 -24.32 -18.63 -21.73
C VAL A 94 -23.66 -19.95 -22.14
N GLN A 95 -22.39 -20.12 -21.79
CA GLN A 95 -21.57 -21.28 -22.12
C GLN A 95 -21.91 -22.47 -21.23
N ASP A 96 -21.75 -23.69 -21.76
CA ASP A 96 -21.87 -24.92 -20.97
C ASP A 96 -20.63 -25.08 -20.08
N ILE A 97 -20.86 -25.19 -18.77
CA ILE A 97 -19.82 -25.31 -17.73
C ILE A 97 -19.67 -26.75 -17.23
N GLU A 98 -20.57 -27.67 -17.61
CA GLU A 98 -20.52 -29.06 -17.14
C GLU A 98 -19.59 -29.95 -17.98
N VAL A 99 -18.98 -29.37 -19.01
CA VAL A 99 -18.08 -30.05 -19.94
C VAL A 99 -16.63 -29.63 -19.73
N SER A 100 -15.71 -30.56 -19.96
CA SER A 100 -14.28 -30.24 -20.05
C SER A 100 -13.99 -29.47 -21.34
N LEU A 101 -13.22 -28.40 -21.23
CA LEU A 101 -12.88 -27.49 -22.32
C LEU A 101 -11.35 -27.43 -22.55
N ASP A 102 -10.98 -26.96 -23.75
CA ASP A 102 -9.59 -26.70 -24.13
C ASP A 102 -9.24 -25.23 -23.92
N PHE A 103 -8.42 -24.96 -22.91
CA PHE A 103 -7.95 -23.63 -22.55
C PHE A 103 -6.58 -23.26 -23.16
N SER A 104 -6.15 -23.96 -24.22
CA SER A 104 -4.92 -23.61 -24.97
C SER A 104 -5.00 -22.22 -25.62
N ALA A 105 -6.20 -21.68 -25.79
CA ALA A 105 -6.46 -20.32 -26.24
C ALA A 105 -7.46 -19.63 -25.28
N PRO A 106 -7.49 -18.29 -25.23
CA PRO A 106 -8.44 -17.59 -24.37
C PRO A 106 -9.90 -17.95 -24.69
N ILE A 107 -10.70 -18.20 -23.65
CA ILE A 107 -12.13 -18.52 -23.76
C ILE A 107 -12.95 -17.35 -23.23
N ILE A 108 -14.06 -17.03 -23.90
CA ILE A 108 -14.98 -15.97 -23.46
C ILE A 108 -16.20 -16.61 -22.79
N TYR A 109 -16.49 -16.17 -21.56
CA TYR A 109 -17.73 -16.46 -20.86
C TYR A 109 -18.63 -15.21 -20.82
N SER A 110 -19.88 -15.36 -21.25
CA SER A 110 -20.86 -14.29 -21.30
C SER A 110 -21.85 -14.46 -20.16
N ILE A 111 -21.96 -13.45 -19.30
CA ILE A 111 -22.82 -13.43 -18.12
C ILE A 111 -24.01 -12.54 -18.42
N VAL A 112 -25.21 -13.11 -18.38
CA VAL A 112 -26.47 -12.42 -18.64
C VAL A 112 -27.15 -12.12 -17.31
N ALA A 113 -27.34 -10.83 -17.01
CA ALA A 113 -28.12 -10.37 -15.86
C ALA A 113 -29.63 -10.59 -16.08
N GLU A 114 -30.41 -10.45 -15.01
CA GLU A 114 -31.88 -10.57 -15.07
C GLU A 114 -32.51 -9.52 -15.99
N ASP A 115 -31.94 -8.32 -16.06
CA ASP A 115 -32.36 -7.25 -16.98
C ASP A 115 -31.98 -7.50 -18.46
N GLY A 116 -31.31 -8.63 -18.76
CA GLY A 116 -30.85 -9.01 -20.08
C GLY A 116 -29.53 -8.36 -20.52
N SER A 117 -28.92 -7.53 -19.69
CA SER A 117 -27.60 -6.96 -19.98
C SER A 117 -26.50 -8.02 -19.86
N ILE A 118 -25.44 -7.89 -20.68
CA ILE A 118 -24.39 -8.91 -20.82
C ILE A 118 -23.03 -8.33 -20.43
N ALA A 119 -22.19 -9.16 -19.80
CA ALA A 119 -20.78 -8.90 -19.57
C ALA A 119 -19.95 -10.10 -20.05
N ASP A 120 -18.92 -9.82 -20.85
CA ASP A 120 -18.02 -10.84 -21.38
C ASP A 120 -16.73 -10.87 -20.58
N TYR A 121 -16.36 -12.05 -20.08
CA TYR A 121 -15.11 -12.31 -19.37
C TYR A 121 -14.17 -13.13 -20.25
N THR A 122 -12.93 -12.69 -20.41
CA THR A 122 -11.89 -13.43 -21.14
C THR A 122 -11.04 -14.23 -20.16
N VAL A 123 -11.14 -15.55 -20.19
CA VAL A 123 -10.32 -16.46 -19.40
C VAL A 123 -9.02 -16.76 -20.15
N LYS A 124 -7.89 -16.47 -19.52
CA LYS A 124 -6.54 -16.80 -19.98
C LYS A 124 -5.94 -17.80 -19.02
N VAL A 125 -5.50 -18.94 -19.54
CA VAL A 125 -4.83 -19.98 -18.77
C VAL A 125 -3.35 -19.98 -19.13
N ARG A 126 -2.49 -19.94 -18.12
CA ARG A 126 -1.05 -20.12 -18.24
C ARG A 126 -0.63 -21.37 -17.47
N VAL A 127 0.23 -22.19 -18.06
CA VAL A 127 0.92 -23.28 -17.37
C VAL A 127 2.29 -22.75 -16.96
N ILE A 128 2.67 -22.94 -15.69
CA ILE A 128 4.00 -22.52 -15.20
C ILE A 128 5.05 -23.34 -15.90
N ALA A 129 6.15 -22.72 -16.32
CA ALA A 129 7.15 -23.39 -17.14
C ALA A 129 8.00 -24.38 -16.34
N SER A 130 8.04 -24.19 -15.01
CA SER A 130 8.98 -24.86 -14.10
C SER A 130 8.31 -25.18 -12.75
N SER A 131 8.71 -26.29 -12.13
CA SER A 131 8.36 -26.61 -10.74
C SER A 131 8.97 -25.59 -9.77
N PRO A 132 8.44 -25.42 -8.53
CA PRO A 132 9.04 -24.52 -7.54
C PRO A 132 10.53 -24.81 -7.28
N ARG A 133 10.95 -26.08 -7.32
CA ARG A 133 12.35 -26.47 -7.20
C ARG A 133 13.20 -25.98 -8.37
N GLU A 134 12.72 -26.13 -9.60
CA GLU A 134 13.42 -25.64 -10.80
C GLU A 134 13.54 -24.11 -10.78
N VAL A 135 12.49 -23.41 -10.37
CA VAL A 135 12.51 -21.94 -10.18
C VAL A 135 13.59 -21.54 -9.18
N LEU A 136 13.58 -22.15 -7.99
CA LEU A 136 14.54 -21.82 -6.93
C LEU A 136 15.97 -22.24 -7.31
N SER A 137 16.15 -23.37 -8.01
CA SER A 137 17.46 -23.81 -8.52
C SER A 137 18.00 -22.80 -9.54
N THR A 138 17.16 -22.37 -10.48
CA THR A 138 17.51 -21.33 -11.46
C THR A 138 17.87 -20.02 -10.77
N PHE A 139 17.10 -19.63 -9.76
CA PHE A 139 17.37 -18.43 -8.97
C PHE A 139 18.70 -18.49 -8.23
N PHE A 140 19.03 -19.65 -7.64
CA PHE A 140 20.33 -19.90 -7.03
C PHE A 140 21.46 -19.77 -8.06
N GLU A 141 21.33 -20.43 -9.21
CA GLU A 141 22.35 -20.44 -10.27
C GLU A 141 22.57 -19.05 -10.92
N GLN A 142 21.52 -18.26 -11.09
CA GLN A 142 21.61 -16.90 -11.63
C GLN A 142 22.23 -15.88 -10.67
N ASN A 143 22.48 -16.27 -9.42
CA ASN A 143 23.16 -15.46 -8.42
C ASN A 143 24.44 -16.18 -7.94
N PRO A 144 25.50 -16.30 -8.77
CA PRO A 144 26.63 -17.18 -8.48
C PRO A 144 27.40 -16.86 -7.18
N ASP A 145 27.37 -15.60 -6.73
CA ASP A 145 28.04 -15.13 -5.51
C ASP A 145 27.11 -15.11 -4.28
N ASN A 146 25.94 -15.78 -4.36
CA ASN A 146 24.98 -15.81 -3.27
C ASN A 146 25.48 -16.58 -2.03
N THR A 147 24.83 -16.34 -0.90
CA THR A 147 25.06 -17.05 0.37
C THR A 147 23.84 -17.86 0.84
N LEU A 148 22.98 -18.29 -0.09
CA LEU A 148 21.77 -19.06 0.20
C LEU A 148 22.09 -20.43 0.82
N GLY A 149 23.22 -21.04 0.43
CA GLY A 149 23.66 -22.32 0.98
C GLY A 149 22.73 -23.50 0.66
N TRP A 150 21.84 -23.35 -0.33
CA TRP A 150 20.89 -24.38 -0.72
C TRP A 150 21.61 -25.60 -1.29
N ASN A 151 21.20 -26.79 -0.84
CA ASN A 151 21.63 -28.04 -1.44
C ASN A 151 20.67 -28.39 -2.59
N ILE A 152 21.03 -27.99 -3.80
CA ILE A 152 20.20 -28.19 -5.01
C ILE A 152 19.97 -29.67 -5.35
N GLU A 153 20.81 -30.57 -4.85
CA GLU A 153 20.64 -32.02 -4.98
C GLU A 153 19.52 -32.57 -4.06
N ASN A 154 19.15 -31.83 -3.01
CA ASN A 154 18.01 -32.19 -2.18
C ASN A 154 16.71 -31.77 -2.87
N GLU A 155 15.82 -32.73 -3.10
CA GLU A 155 14.52 -32.49 -3.74
C GLU A 155 13.54 -31.76 -2.81
N ASP A 156 13.72 -31.86 -1.49
CA ASP A 156 12.86 -31.21 -0.51
C ASP A 156 13.25 -29.75 -0.29
N ILE A 157 12.64 -28.86 -1.08
CA ILE A 157 12.81 -27.41 -0.98
C ILE A 157 12.34 -26.82 0.35
N ALA A 158 11.55 -27.53 1.16
CA ALA A 158 11.16 -27.04 2.48
C ALA A 158 12.34 -27.02 3.47
N THR A 159 13.44 -27.70 3.14
CA THR A 159 14.68 -27.67 3.92
C THR A 159 15.61 -26.51 3.52
N TRP A 160 15.30 -25.78 2.45
CA TRP A 160 16.15 -24.73 1.91
C TRP A 160 16.00 -23.46 2.75
N ASP A 161 17.12 -22.90 3.20
CA ASP A 161 17.14 -21.74 4.09
C ASP A 161 16.34 -20.57 3.51
N GLY A 162 15.42 -20.03 4.30
CA GLY A 162 14.53 -18.93 3.89
C GLY A 162 13.40 -19.33 2.92
N VAL A 163 13.22 -20.60 2.55
CA VAL A 163 12.08 -21.06 1.75
C VAL A 163 10.98 -21.59 2.66
N ILE A 164 9.82 -20.94 2.67
CA ILE A 164 8.68 -21.36 3.49
C ILE A 164 7.63 -22.02 2.62
N VAL A 165 7.38 -23.31 2.89
CA VAL A 165 6.42 -24.15 2.18
C VAL A 165 5.25 -24.49 3.10
N VAL A 166 4.03 -24.31 2.60
CA VAL A 166 2.77 -24.72 3.27
C VAL A 166 1.95 -25.47 2.23
N ASP A 167 1.49 -26.68 2.57
CA ASP A 167 0.71 -27.55 1.68
C ASP A 167 1.37 -27.71 0.28
N ASN A 168 2.69 -28.00 0.27
CA ASN A 168 3.53 -28.12 -0.92
C ASN A 168 3.62 -26.85 -1.81
N LYS A 169 3.21 -25.68 -1.29
CA LYS A 169 3.26 -24.41 -2.00
C LYS A 169 4.27 -23.48 -1.33
N VAL A 170 5.16 -22.87 -2.12
CA VAL A 170 6.06 -21.83 -1.59
C VAL A 170 5.24 -20.58 -1.31
N VAL A 171 5.09 -20.24 -0.03
CA VAL A 171 4.26 -19.12 0.42
C VAL A 171 5.08 -17.93 0.90
N ALA A 172 6.35 -18.14 1.25
CA ALA A 172 7.26 -17.04 1.54
C ALA A 172 8.71 -17.35 1.15
N LEU A 173 9.43 -16.28 0.83
CA LEU A 173 10.88 -16.26 0.68
C LEU A 173 11.47 -15.23 1.65
N GLU A 174 12.35 -15.68 2.54
CA GLU A 174 13.04 -14.87 3.55
C GLU A 174 14.54 -14.86 3.26
N LEU A 175 14.93 -14.08 2.24
CA LEU A 175 16.27 -14.11 1.64
C LEU A 175 16.99 -12.77 1.80
N ALA A 176 16.82 -12.16 2.98
CA ALA A 176 17.55 -10.96 3.35
C ALA A 176 19.05 -11.25 3.48
N GLU A 177 19.89 -10.33 3.00
CA GLU A 177 21.35 -10.40 3.15
C GLU A 177 21.97 -11.66 2.54
N LYS A 178 21.54 -12.02 1.32
CA LYS A 178 21.97 -13.25 0.62
C LYS A 178 22.89 -13.01 -0.59
N GLY A 179 23.33 -11.76 -0.80
CA GLY A 179 24.20 -11.41 -1.92
C GLY A 179 23.52 -11.49 -3.29
N LEU A 180 22.19 -11.42 -3.34
CA LEU A 180 21.40 -11.56 -4.56
C LEU A 180 21.57 -10.32 -5.45
N THR A 181 21.86 -10.51 -6.73
CA THR A 181 22.06 -9.44 -7.72
C THR A 181 20.95 -9.40 -8.78
N VAL A 182 20.31 -10.55 -9.05
CA VAL A 182 19.28 -10.72 -10.08
C VAL A 182 18.04 -11.33 -9.45
N LEU A 183 16.89 -10.74 -9.74
CA LEU A 183 15.58 -11.33 -9.51
C LEU A 183 15.06 -11.88 -10.85
N PRO A 184 15.22 -13.17 -11.14
CA PRO A 184 14.86 -13.74 -12.43
C PRO A 184 13.34 -13.73 -12.64
N PRO A 185 12.84 -13.58 -13.88
CA PRO A 185 11.41 -13.67 -14.20
C PRO A 185 10.71 -14.89 -13.61
N GLU A 186 11.39 -16.04 -13.64
CA GLU A 186 10.89 -17.33 -13.17
C GLU A 186 10.53 -17.33 -11.68
N ILE A 187 11.06 -16.41 -10.86
CA ILE A 187 10.64 -16.30 -9.45
C ILE A 187 9.14 -15.99 -9.33
N CYS A 188 8.56 -15.35 -10.34
CA CYS A 188 7.16 -15.01 -10.41
C CYS A 188 6.31 -16.25 -10.72
N ASP A 189 6.93 -17.36 -11.11
CA ASP A 189 6.25 -18.65 -11.22
C ASP A 189 5.90 -19.26 -9.84
N LEU A 190 6.30 -18.64 -8.73
CA LEU A 190 5.89 -19.00 -7.38
C LEU A 190 4.59 -18.27 -6.99
N PHE A 191 3.50 -18.53 -7.72
CA PHE A 191 2.22 -17.79 -7.63
C PHE A 191 1.56 -17.76 -6.25
N TYR A 192 1.95 -18.67 -5.35
CA TYR A 192 1.42 -18.74 -3.99
C TYR A 192 2.18 -17.85 -2.99
N LEU A 193 3.22 -17.14 -3.43
CA LEU A 193 3.96 -16.22 -2.58
C LEU A 193 3.05 -15.15 -2.00
N ARG A 194 3.07 -15.08 -0.67
CA ARG A 194 2.40 -14.04 0.13
C ARG A 194 3.40 -13.03 0.66
N THR A 195 4.62 -13.48 0.94
CA THR A 195 5.67 -12.67 1.55
C THR A 195 6.98 -12.88 0.79
N MET A 196 7.66 -11.78 0.48
CA MET A 196 9.00 -11.82 -0.09
C MET A 196 9.87 -10.79 0.63
N PHE A 197 10.87 -11.26 1.37
CA PHE A 197 11.88 -10.45 2.03
C PHE A 197 13.20 -10.64 1.28
N LEU A 198 13.64 -9.57 0.63
CA LEU A 198 14.82 -9.52 -0.21
C LEU A 198 15.71 -8.34 0.18
N GLU A 199 15.54 -7.79 1.39
CA GLU A 199 16.32 -6.63 1.81
C GLU A 199 17.81 -6.92 1.96
N LYS A 200 18.63 -5.88 1.87
CA LYS A 200 20.10 -5.96 2.01
C LYS A 200 20.76 -6.86 0.97
N ASN A 201 20.28 -6.77 -0.26
CA ASN A 201 20.86 -7.45 -1.41
C ASN A 201 21.39 -6.41 -2.41
N MET A 202 21.69 -6.84 -3.63
CA MET A 202 22.21 -6.02 -4.72
C MET A 202 21.31 -6.08 -5.96
N ILE A 203 20.01 -6.33 -5.76
CA ILE A 203 19.02 -6.46 -6.83
C ILE A 203 18.88 -5.10 -7.54
N THR A 204 18.99 -5.12 -8.87
CA THR A 204 18.95 -3.89 -9.69
C THR A 204 17.61 -3.65 -10.39
N LYS A 205 16.80 -4.70 -10.58
CA LYS A 205 15.54 -4.65 -11.33
C LYS A 205 14.49 -5.57 -10.74
N ILE A 206 13.23 -5.17 -10.93
CA ILE A 206 12.05 -6.00 -10.70
C ILE A 206 11.64 -6.55 -12.07
N PRO A 207 11.41 -7.87 -12.24
CA PRO A 207 10.92 -8.44 -13.49
C PRO A 207 9.49 -7.96 -13.78
N VAL A 208 9.11 -7.86 -15.06
CA VAL A 208 7.76 -7.43 -15.46
C VAL A 208 6.70 -8.47 -15.08
N GLU A 209 7.12 -9.73 -15.03
CA GLU A 209 6.34 -10.89 -14.59
C GLU A 209 5.88 -10.78 -13.13
N ILE A 210 6.32 -9.77 -12.36
CA ILE A 210 5.84 -9.53 -10.99
C ILE A 210 4.30 -9.43 -10.90
N GLU A 211 3.62 -9.06 -11.99
CA GLU A 211 2.15 -9.07 -12.06
C GLU A 211 1.54 -10.45 -11.80
N ASP A 212 2.25 -11.53 -12.09
CA ASP A 212 1.81 -12.90 -11.84
C ASP A 212 1.56 -13.19 -10.36
N LEU A 213 2.25 -12.45 -9.46
CA LEU A 213 2.10 -12.57 -8.02
C LEU A 213 0.91 -11.76 -7.46
N SER A 214 0.16 -11.05 -8.31
CA SER A 214 -0.95 -10.15 -7.93
C SER A 214 -2.03 -10.79 -7.06
N ASN A 215 -2.21 -12.10 -7.17
CA ASN A 215 -3.23 -12.83 -6.44
C ASN A 215 -2.93 -13.03 -4.96
N ASN A 216 -1.65 -13.23 -4.61
CA ASN A 216 -1.25 -13.75 -3.31
C ASN A 216 -0.27 -12.85 -2.58
N LEU A 217 0.53 -12.04 -3.28
CA LEU A 217 1.52 -11.21 -2.63
C LEU A 217 0.83 -10.16 -1.74
N ARG A 218 1.25 -10.10 -0.47
CA ARG A 218 0.75 -9.16 0.55
C ARG A 218 1.87 -8.32 1.11
N THR A 219 3.08 -8.86 1.19
CA THR A 219 4.24 -8.18 1.77
C THR A 219 5.44 -8.35 0.87
N LEU A 220 6.03 -7.22 0.48
CA LEU A 220 7.24 -7.17 -0.34
C LEU A 220 8.24 -6.20 0.29
N ASN A 221 9.40 -6.74 0.68
CA ASN A 221 10.53 -5.95 1.16
C ASN A 221 11.70 -6.07 0.17
N LEU A 222 11.97 -4.97 -0.53
CA LEU A 222 13.09 -4.78 -1.44
C LEU A 222 14.04 -3.70 -0.91
N GLY A 223 13.98 -3.36 0.39
CA GLY A 223 14.82 -2.34 0.99
C GLY A 223 16.32 -2.64 0.88
N GLU A 224 17.18 -1.62 0.89
CA GLU A 224 18.64 -1.81 0.82
C GLU A 224 19.06 -2.66 -0.39
N ASN A 225 18.67 -2.23 -1.58
CA ASN A 225 19.02 -2.81 -2.88
C ASN A 225 19.47 -1.70 -3.86
N GLN A 226 19.57 -1.99 -5.15
CA GLN A 226 20.04 -1.08 -6.20
C GLN A 226 18.96 -0.81 -7.27
N ILE A 227 17.68 -0.86 -6.89
CA ILE A 227 16.56 -0.73 -7.83
C ILE A 227 16.40 0.72 -8.27
N GLU A 228 16.40 0.96 -9.58
CA GLU A 228 16.28 2.30 -10.17
C GLU A 228 14.84 2.68 -10.57
N THR A 229 14.03 1.70 -10.97
CA THR A 229 12.68 1.91 -11.53
C THR A 229 11.71 0.83 -11.07
N ILE A 230 10.43 1.19 -10.99
CA ILE A 230 9.31 0.26 -10.76
C ILE A 230 8.60 0.05 -12.11
N PRO A 231 8.47 -1.19 -12.61
CA PRO A 231 7.77 -1.46 -13.88
C PRO A 231 6.25 -1.22 -13.74
N GLU A 232 5.54 -1.00 -14.85
CA GLU A 232 4.09 -0.69 -14.81
C GLU A 232 3.25 -1.87 -14.30
N GLU A 233 3.70 -3.09 -14.61
CA GLU A 233 3.13 -4.37 -14.20
C GLU A 233 3.12 -4.54 -12.68
N PHE A 234 4.03 -3.86 -11.97
CA PHE A 234 4.07 -3.86 -10.51
C PHE A 234 2.74 -3.40 -9.89
N PHE A 235 2.03 -2.49 -10.55
CA PHE A 235 0.78 -1.93 -10.03
C PHE A 235 -0.42 -2.86 -10.19
N SER A 236 -0.24 -4.04 -10.79
CA SER A 236 -1.18 -5.15 -10.77
C SER A 236 -1.28 -5.83 -9.39
N LEU A 237 -0.33 -5.58 -8.48
CA LEU A 237 -0.29 -6.13 -7.11
C LEU A 237 -1.36 -5.49 -6.18
N LYS A 238 -2.62 -5.42 -6.61
CA LYS A 238 -3.73 -4.73 -5.94
C LYS A 238 -3.99 -5.19 -4.49
N LYS A 239 -3.51 -6.38 -4.11
CA LYS A 239 -3.64 -6.97 -2.75
C LYS A 239 -2.43 -6.72 -1.84
N LEU A 240 -1.41 -5.99 -2.31
CA LEU A 240 -0.23 -5.66 -1.51
C LEU A 240 -0.59 -4.77 -0.33
N ILE A 241 -0.17 -5.17 0.87
CA ILE A 241 -0.46 -4.51 2.15
C ILE A 241 0.77 -3.75 2.65
N ASN A 242 1.95 -4.35 2.54
CA ASN A 242 3.20 -3.77 3.04
C ASN A 242 4.22 -3.72 1.90
N LEU A 243 4.72 -2.51 1.60
CA LEU A 243 5.77 -2.29 0.61
C LEU A 243 6.93 -1.50 1.22
N LYS A 244 8.10 -2.13 1.24
CA LYS A 244 9.35 -1.51 1.65
C LYS A 244 10.32 -1.48 0.48
N MET A 245 10.73 -0.29 0.09
CA MET A 245 11.71 -0.01 -0.97
C MET A 245 12.72 1.05 -0.51
N HIS A 246 12.94 1.17 0.80
CA HIS A 246 13.89 2.13 1.33
C HIS A 246 15.32 1.83 0.89
N THR A 247 16.18 2.84 0.83
CA THR A 247 17.61 2.67 0.48
C THR A 247 17.77 1.93 -0.86
N ASN A 248 17.21 2.52 -1.91
CA ASN A 248 17.35 2.10 -3.30
C ASN A 248 17.79 3.30 -4.16
N LEU A 249 17.75 3.15 -5.48
CA LEU A 249 18.15 4.17 -6.45
C LEU A 249 16.96 4.81 -7.18
N LEU A 250 15.74 4.70 -6.63
CA LEU A 250 14.53 5.22 -7.27
C LEU A 250 14.63 6.72 -7.48
N ARG A 251 14.25 7.18 -8.67
CA ARG A 251 14.22 8.61 -9.04
C ARG A 251 12.82 9.21 -9.02
N GLU A 252 11.81 8.36 -9.12
CA GLU A 252 10.41 8.72 -9.08
C GLU A 252 9.57 7.56 -8.52
N ILE A 253 8.37 7.88 -8.08
CA ILE A 253 7.31 6.91 -7.80
C ILE A 253 6.27 7.13 -8.92
N PRO A 254 5.95 6.11 -9.74
CA PRO A 254 4.91 6.26 -10.76
C PRO A 254 3.56 6.62 -10.15
N SER A 255 2.75 7.41 -10.89
CA SER A 255 1.40 7.83 -10.46
C SER A 255 0.46 6.64 -10.19
N ASP A 256 0.69 5.52 -10.87
CA ASP A 256 -0.04 4.26 -10.72
C ASP A 256 0.08 3.63 -9.32
N ILE A 257 0.92 4.18 -8.43
CA ILE A 257 0.96 3.80 -7.01
C ILE A 257 -0.43 3.84 -6.36
N ASN A 258 -1.34 4.69 -6.84
CA ASN A 258 -2.72 4.74 -6.36
C ASN A 258 -3.54 3.47 -6.65
N LYS A 259 -3.11 2.59 -7.56
CA LYS A 259 -3.77 1.31 -7.85
C LYS A 259 -3.61 0.31 -6.69
N LEU A 260 -2.59 0.47 -5.83
CA LEU A 260 -2.33 -0.40 -4.67
C LEU A 260 -3.26 -0.06 -3.49
N LYS A 261 -4.58 -0.08 -3.69
CA LYS A 261 -5.59 0.38 -2.72
C LYS A 261 -5.60 -0.37 -1.38
N ALA A 262 -5.02 -1.57 -1.32
CA ALA A 262 -4.90 -2.35 -0.09
C ALA A 262 -3.69 -1.95 0.79
N LEU A 263 -2.83 -1.05 0.31
CA LEU A 263 -1.56 -0.71 0.97
C LEU A 263 -1.80 0.00 2.30
N ARG A 264 -1.13 -0.49 3.35
CA ARG A 264 -1.18 0.01 4.73
C ARG A 264 0.17 0.55 5.19
N GLU A 265 1.26 -0.02 4.69
CA GLU A 265 2.61 0.46 4.97
C GLU A 265 3.36 0.71 3.66
N LEU A 266 3.91 1.93 3.54
CA LEU A 266 4.81 2.31 2.46
C LEU A 266 6.08 2.96 3.02
N ASN A 267 7.23 2.38 2.69
CA ASN A 267 8.52 2.97 2.99
C ASN A 267 9.38 3.11 1.72
N VAL A 268 9.63 4.36 1.32
CA VAL A 268 10.46 4.72 0.15
C VAL A 268 11.61 5.64 0.57
N SER A 269 11.95 5.63 1.86
CA SER A 269 13.02 6.47 2.42
C SER A 269 14.38 6.21 1.75
N ASN A 270 15.29 7.18 1.80
CA ASN A 270 16.66 7.05 1.27
C ASN A 270 16.70 6.66 -0.22
N ASN A 271 15.82 7.23 -1.03
CA ASN A 271 15.87 7.14 -2.48
C ASN A 271 16.25 8.51 -3.08
N SER A 272 16.59 8.54 -4.37
CA SER A 272 16.91 9.78 -5.09
C SER A 272 15.68 10.43 -5.75
N LEU A 273 14.54 10.42 -5.03
CA LEU A 273 13.27 10.93 -5.55
C LEU A 273 13.36 12.43 -5.84
N ARG A 274 12.78 12.85 -6.96
CA ARG A 274 12.63 14.29 -7.28
C ARG A 274 11.38 14.89 -6.64
N THR A 275 10.31 14.13 -6.60
CA THR A 275 8.99 14.51 -6.09
C THR A 275 8.26 13.27 -5.57
N VAL A 276 7.16 13.49 -4.86
CA VAL A 276 6.18 12.45 -4.51
C VAL A 276 4.91 12.74 -5.32
N PRO A 277 4.38 11.76 -6.08
CA PRO A 277 3.17 11.96 -6.88
C PRO A 277 1.95 12.22 -5.99
N ILE A 278 1.01 13.06 -6.46
CA ILE A 278 -0.21 13.40 -5.72
C ILE A 278 -1.10 12.18 -5.51
N GLU A 279 -1.03 11.23 -6.44
CA GLU A 279 -1.73 9.95 -6.46
C GLU A 279 -1.36 9.05 -5.27
N LEU A 280 -0.15 9.20 -4.68
CA LEU A 280 0.22 8.49 -3.45
C LEU A 280 -0.77 8.78 -2.31
N PHE A 281 -1.27 10.02 -2.25
CA PHE A 281 -2.20 10.46 -1.20
C PHE A 281 -3.64 9.97 -1.41
N GLU A 282 -3.91 9.21 -2.48
CA GLU A 282 -5.18 8.52 -2.69
C GLU A 282 -5.22 7.12 -2.05
N LEU A 283 -4.12 6.69 -1.44
CA LEU A 283 -4.02 5.44 -0.68
C LEU A 283 -4.60 5.61 0.73
N THR A 284 -5.89 5.85 0.82
CA THR A 284 -6.59 6.22 2.07
C THR A 284 -6.57 5.15 3.17
N GLN A 285 -6.11 3.93 2.86
CA GLN A 285 -5.89 2.85 3.82
C GLN A 285 -4.49 2.85 4.46
N LEU A 286 -3.59 3.76 4.05
CA LEU A 286 -2.25 3.86 4.63
C LEU A 286 -2.30 4.17 6.13
N ASN A 287 -1.65 3.32 6.90
CA ASN A 287 -1.41 3.50 8.33
C ASN A 287 0.00 4.02 8.62
N SER A 288 0.98 3.68 7.79
CA SER A 288 2.38 4.07 7.95
C SER A 288 2.99 4.54 6.63
N LEU A 289 3.58 5.73 6.64
CA LEU A 289 4.24 6.35 5.49
C LEU A 289 5.61 6.89 5.90
N PHE A 290 6.66 6.39 5.25
CA PHE A 290 8.03 6.79 5.50
C PHE A 290 8.67 7.35 4.23
N LEU A 291 8.95 8.65 4.27
CA LEU A 291 9.51 9.47 3.20
C LEU A 291 10.83 10.11 3.64
N ASN A 292 11.64 9.44 4.47
CA ASN A 292 12.85 10.05 5.03
C ASN A 292 13.94 10.21 3.96
N ASN A 293 14.74 11.28 4.02
CA ASN A 293 15.87 11.53 3.13
C ASN A 293 15.53 11.44 1.62
N ILE A 294 14.39 12.00 1.20
CA ILE A 294 14.01 12.07 -0.22
C ILE A 294 14.13 13.50 -0.79
N LYS A 295 14.79 14.40 -0.04
CA LYS A 295 14.97 15.83 -0.38
C LYS A 295 13.65 16.61 -0.50
N LEU A 296 12.62 16.18 0.23
CA LEU A 296 11.33 16.86 0.27
C LEU A 296 11.47 18.25 0.91
N THR A 297 11.09 19.30 0.20
CA THR A 297 11.16 20.68 0.73
C THR A 297 9.85 21.15 1.37
N LYS A 298 8.73 20.50 1.06
CA LYS A 298 7.40 20.77 1.62
C LYS A 298 6.55 19.52 1.60
N VAL A 299 5.68 19.37 2.60
CA VAL A 299 4.66 18.32 2.61
C VAL A 299 3.44 18.80 1.80
N PRO A 300 2.96 18.04 0.79
CA PRO A 300 1.77 18.39 0.01
C PRO A 300 0.50 18.46 0.87
N SER A 301 -0.44 19.34 0.51
CA SER A 301 -1.72 19.49 1.23
C SER A 301 -2.56 18.22 1.23
N GLU A 302 -2.40 17.39 0.20
CA GLU A 302 -3.14 16.16 -0.02
C GLU A 302 -2.84 15.08 1.01
N ILE A 303 -1.76 15.21 1.78
CA ILE A 303 -1.45 14.26 2.86
C ILE A 303 -2.63 14.10 3.83
N VAL A 304 -3.45 15.14 4.00
CA VAL A 304 -4.66 15.12 4.85
C VAL A 304 -5.69 14.07 4.41
N LYS A 305 -5.65 13.62 3.14
CA LYS A 305 -6.49 12.53 2.64
C LYS A 305 -6.17 11.18 3.30
N LEU A 306 -4.94 11.02 3.83
CA LEU A 306 -4.49 9.84 4.56
C LEU A 306 -5.01 9.85 6.01
N SER A 307 -6.33 9.90 6.18
CA SER A 307 -7.00 10.06 7.49
C SER A 307 -6.75 8.89 8.47
N GLN A 308 -6.31 7.73 7.96
CA GLN A 308 -5.95 6.54 8.73
C GLN A 308 -4.46 6.50 9.12
N LEU A 309 -3.67 7.51 8.74
CA LEU A 309 -2.23 7.53 8.98
C LEU A 309 -1.94 7.68 10.48
N THR A 310 -1.19 6.73 11.01
CA THR A 310 -0.81 6.65 12.43
C THR A 310 0.69 6.88 12.63
N SER A 311 1.50 6.66 11.60
CA SER A 311 2.95 6.84 11.65
C SER A 311 3.45 7.56 10.40
N LEU A 312 4.12 8.70 10.60
CA LEU A 312 4.68 9.51 9.52
C LEU A 312 6.17 9.79 9.79
N GLY A 313 7.02 9.36 8.85
CA GLY A 313 8.45 9.66 8.86
C GLY A 313 8.85 10.61 7.74
N LEU A 314 9.41 11.76 8.12
CA LEU A 314 9.83 12.85 7.25
C LEU A 314 11.27 13.31 7.55
N SER A 315 12.02 12.52 8.30
CA SER A 315 13.36 12.87 8.76
C SER A 315 14.35 13.07 7.61
N GLY A 316 15.31 13.97 7.78
CA GLY A 316 16.36 14.24 6.80
C GLY A 316 15.88 14.94 5.52
N ASN A 317 14.72 15.59 5.58
CA ASN A 317 14.17 16.40 4.50
C ASN A 317 14.18 17.88 4.89
N PRO A 318 14.62 18.83 4.04
CA PRO A 318 14.66 20.25 4.38
C PRO A 318 13.27 20.91 4.34
N ILE A 319 12.33 20.44 5.18
CA ILE A 319 10.91 20.84 5.17
C ILE A 319 10.70 22.23 5.78
N GLY A 320 11.46 22.57 6.84
CA GLY A 320 11.45 23.89 7.45
C GLY A 320 10.36 24.10 8.51
N GLU A 321 9.18 23.51 8.36
CA GLU A 321 8.06 23.71 9.29
C GLU A 321 7.17 22.47 9.48
N ILE A 322 6.47 22.42 10.61
CA ILE A 322 5.35 21.51 10.83
C ILE A 322 4.08 22.23 10.35
N SER A 323 3.69 22.00 9.09
CA SER A 323 2.61 22.74 8.43
C SER A 323 1.20 22.23 8.77
N ASP A 324 0.17 23.04 8.49
CA ASP A 324 -1.24 22.70 8.71
C ASP A 324 -1.67 21.33 8.14
N PRO A 325 -1.23 20.91 6.94
CA PRO A 325 -1.54 19.56 6.44
C PRO A 325 -1.05 18.42 7.34
N ILE A 326 0.11 18.55 8.00
CA ILE A 326 0.59 17.56 8.97
C ILE A 326 -0.30 17.58 10.22
N LEU A 327 -0.67 18.78 10.67
CA LEU A 327 -1.51 18.98 11.86
C LEU A 327 -2.96 18.51 11.66
N GLY A 328 -3.40 18.35 10.40
CA GLY A 328 -4.68 17.74 10.04
C GLY A 328 -4.72 16.21 10.15
N LEU A 329 -3.59 15.55 10.41
CA LEU A 329 -3.51 14.09 10.56
C LEU A 329 -3.81 13.67 12.01
N GLU A 330 -5.05 13.88 12.44
CA GLU A 330 -5.50 13.66 13.83
C GLU A 330 -5.37 12.21 14.34
N SER A 331 -5.16 11.26 13.43
CA SER A 331 -4.88 9.85 13.75
C SER A 331 -3.41 9.56 14.10
N LEU A 332 -2.50 10.52 13.94
CA LEU A 332 -1.07 10.31 14.16
C LEU A 332 -0.75 9.93 15.61
N THR A 333 0.03 8.87 15.74
CA THR A 333 0.64 8.39 16.98
C THR A 333 2.16 8.59 16.98
N ARG A 334 2.76 8.68 15.79
CA ARG A 334 4.21 8.86 15.60
C ARG A 334 4.48 9.87 14.49
N LEU A 335 5.27 10.90 14.83
CA LEU A 335 5.80 11.88 13.89
C LEU A 335 7.32 11.97 14.05
N ASP A 336 8.06 11.55 13.03
CA ASP A 336 9.52 11.64 12.99
C ASP A 336 9.99 12.70 11.99
N MET A 337 10.60 13.77 12.51
CA MET A 337 11.13 14.90 11.75
C MET A 337 12.55 15.24 12.21
N TYR A 338 13.39 14.22 12.44
CA TYR A 338 14.82 14.41 12.75
C TYR A 338 15.52 15.10 11.58
N ASN A 339 16.35 16.12 11.84
CA ASN A 339 17.10 16.81 10.78
C ASN A 339 16.21 17.30 9.63
N ALA A 340 15.11 17.97 9.97
CA ALA A 340 14.12 18.44 9.02
C ALA A 340 14.05 19.97 8.85
N ASN A 341 15.06 20.68 9.36
CA ASN A 341 15.18 22.15 9.39
C ASN A 341 14.04 22.85 10.15
N ILE A 342 13.41 22.20 11.11
CA ILE A 342 12.29 22.76 11.87
C ILE A 342 12.80 23.86 12.81
N SER A 343 12.20 25.05 12.74
CA SER A 343 12.57 26.18 13.60
C SER A 343 11.59 26.44 14.74
N VAL A 344 10.33 26.03 14.58
CA VAL A 344 9.26 26.29 15.55
C VAL A 344 8.35 25.07 15.67
N ILE A 345 7.95 24.74 16.90
CA ILE A 345 6.81 23.87 17.17
C ILE A 345 5.55 24.75 17.11
N PRO A 346 4.59 24.53 16.19
CA PRO A 346 3.38 25.34 16.10
C PRO A 346 2.45 25.06 17.29
N SER A 347 1.68 26.05 17.74
CA SER A 347 0.72 25.88 18.85
C SER A 347 -0.38 24.87 18.51
N ASP A 348 -0.70 24.74 17.22
CA ASP A 348 -1.67 23.78 16.69
C ASP A 348 -1.19 22.33 16.73
N ILE A 349 0.03 22.04 17.20
CA ILE A 349 0.49 20.68 17.53
C ILE A 349 -0.47 19.95 18.48
N ARG A 350 -1.20 20.71 19.34
CA ARG A 350 -2.25 20.21 20.24
C ARG A 350 -3.39 19.46 19.53
N LYS A 351 -3.56 19.65 18.21
CA LYS A 351 -4.53 18.89 17.40
C LYS A 351 -4.18 17.41 17.29
N LEU A 352 -2.89 17.05 17.41
CA LEU A 352 -2.42 15.67 17.34
C LEU A 352 -2.63 14.94 18.69
N THR A 353 -3.89 14.85 19.12
CA THR A 353 -4.29 14.36 20.46
C THR A 353 -3.91 12.90 20.73
N LYS A 354 -3.66 12.10 19.69
CA LYS A 354 -3.22 10.70 19.78
C LYS A 354 -1.70 10.53 19.71
N LEU A 355 -0.94 11.61 19.58
CA LEU A 355 0.50 11.54 19.36
C LEU A 355 1.21 11.00 20.60
N LYS A 356 1.97 9.92 20.41
CA LYS A 356 2.76 9.23 21.43
C LYS A 356 4.24 9.48 21.25
N ARG A 357 4.70 9.68 20.02
CA ARG A 357 6.11 9.92 19.70
C ARG A 357 6.24 11.16 18.84
N LEU A 358 7.03 12.12 19.32
CA LEU A 358 7.48 13.28 18.57
C LEU A 358 9.00 13.33 18.56
N GLN A 359 9.59 13.17 17.38
CA GLN A 359 11.03 13.18 17.17
C GLN A 359 11.40 14.42 16.37
N LEU A 360 12.05 15.38 17.04
CA LEU A 360 12.45 16.68 16.53
C LEU A 360 13.94 16.97 16.81
N SER A 361 14.74 15.94 17.04
CA SER A 361 16.16 16.09 17.29
C SER A 361 16.89 16.56 16.03
N ARG A 362 18.04 17.23 16.22
CA ARG A 362 18.85 17.80 15.15
C ARG A 362 18.07 18.79 14.28
N ASN A 363 17.36 19.72 14.90
CA ASN A 363 16.65 20.78 14.18
C ASN A 363 17.19 22.16 14.60
N ASN A 364 16.47 23.22 14.25
CA ASN A 364 16.84 24.61 14.53
C ASN A 364 15.89 25.23 15.56
N LEU A 365 15.37 24.42 16.50
CA LEU A 365 14.44 24.89 17.53
C LEU A 365 15.18 25.79 18.52
N THR A 366 14.62 26.95 18.81
CA THR A 366 15.12 27.89 19.84
C THR A 366 14.27 27.87 21.11
N GLU A 367 13.03 27.38 21.02
CA GLU A 367 12.08 27.32 22.13
C GLU A 367 11.19 26.09 22.04
N ILE A 368 10.61 25.72 23.18
CA ILE A 368 9.53 24.76 23.28
C ILE A 368 8.27 25.54 23.62
N ASN A 369 7.27 25.52 22.74
CA ASN A 369 6.01 26.20 23.01
C ASN A 369 5.23 25.51 24.14
N GLU A 370 4.40 26.24 24.88
CA GLU A 370 3.62 25.63 25.97
C GLU A 370 2.59 24.60 25.48
N SER A 371 2.09 24.75 24.25
CA SER A 371 1.06 23.89 23.65
C SER A 371 1.49 22.44 23.47
N ILE A 372 2.80 22.14 23.46
CA ILE A 372 3.25 20.73 23.48
C ILE A 372 2.75 19.99 24.71
N SER A 373 2.51 20.69 25.81
CA SER A 373 1.97 20.15 27.06
C SER A 373 0.51 19.71 26.95
N ASP A 374 -0.18 20.13 25.88
CA ASP A 374 -1.56 19.73 25.58
C ASP A 374 -1.62 18.42 24.75
N VAL A 375 -0.46 17.88 24.36
CA VAL A 375 -0.34 16.59 23.68
C VAL A 375 -0.24 15.49 24.72
N PHE A 376 -1.29 15.30 25.52
CA PHE A 376 -1.26 14.51 26.77
C PHE A 376 -0.86 13.04 26.58
N MET A 377 -1.05 12.47 25.39
CA MET A 377 -0.70 11.07 25.08
C MET A 377 0.79 10.85 24.80
N LEU A 378 1.62 11.90 24.85
CA LEU A 378 3.02 11.83 24.49
C LEU A 378 3.81 10.93 25.46
N GLU A 379 4.42 9.89 24.89
CA GLU A 379 5.27 8.93 25.59
C GLU A 379 6.76 9.20 25.31
N PHE A 380 7.10 9.73 24.14
CA PHE A 380 8.47 9.99 23.73
C PHE A 380 8.61 11.36 23.07
N LEU A 381 9.39 12.24 23.69
CA LEU A 381 9.70 13.58 23.18
C LEU A 381 11.21 13.70 23.01
N PHE A 382 11.67 13.76 21.76
CA PHE A 382 13.08 13.93 21.43
C PHE A 382 13.32 15.32 20.81
N LEU A 383 14.14 16.10 21.49
CA LEU A 383 14.49 17.48 21.18
C LEU A 383 16.02 17.70 21.21
N ASN A 384 16.81 16.64 21.31
CA ASN A 384 18.26 16.76 21.41
C ASN A 384 18.90 17.34 20.16
N ILE A 385 20.07 17.97 20.30
CA ILE A 385 20.77 18.63 19.18
C ILE A 385 19.89 19.74 18.59
N ASN A 386 19.55 20.73 19.39
CA ASN A 386 18.86 21.96 18.98
C ASN A 386 19.57 23.16 19.65
N THR A 387 18.92 24.33 19.68
CA THR A 387 19.42 25.54 20.34
C THR A 387 18.42 26.07 21.38
N ILE A 388 17.73 25.15 22.08
CA ILE A 388 16.68 25.51 23.02
C ILE A 388 17.30 25.99 24.34
N GLU A 389 16.90 27.18 24.78
CA GLU A 389 17.42 27.81 26.00
C GLU A 389 16.58 27.50 27.24
N GLN A 390 15.27 27.31 27.06
CA GLN A 390 14.31 27.16 28.15
C GLN A 390 13.25 26.11 27.85
N ILE A 391 12.82 25.42 28.91
CA ILE A 391 11.76 24.42 28.87
C ILE A 391 10.61 24.89 29.77
N PRO A 392 9.36 24.96 29.26
CA PRO A 392 8.25 25.46 30.05
C PRO A 392 7.91 24.49 31.18
N THR A 393 7.55 25.02 32.36
CA THR A 393 7.14 24.22 33.53
C THR A 393 5.98 23.28 33.21
N LYS A 394 5.10 23.67 32.28
CA LYS A 394 3.94 22.87 31.84
C LYS A 394 4.31 21.54 31.18
N ILE A 395 5.57 21.30 30.77
CA ILE A 395 6.02 19.97 30.33
C ILE A 395 5.76 18.90 31.40
N SER A 396 5.76 19.28 32.68
CA SER A 396 5.37 18.41 33.80
C SER A 396 3.94 17.83 33.69
N ASN A 397 3.07 18.38 32.84
CA ASN A 397 1.73 17.85 32.56
C ASN A 397 1.75 16.59 31.68
N LEU A 398 2.87 16.26 31.04
CA LEU A 398 3.01 15.08 30.19
C LEU A 398 3.22 13.83 31.05
N ILE A 399 2.20 13.45 31.83
CA ILE A 399 2.26 12.36 32.80
C ILE A 399 2.48 10.96 32.20
N HIS A 400 2.33 10.82 30.88
CA HIS A 400 2.58 9.58 30.14
C HIS A 400 4.00 9.50 29.55
N LEU A 401 4.82 10.53 29.76
CA LEU A 401 6.15 10.64 29.16
C LEU A 401 7.08 9.56 29.75
N LYS A 402 7.62 8.73 28.87
CA LYS A 402 8.61 7.69 29.18
C LYS A 402 10.02 8.19 28.92
N THR A 403 10.21 8.99 27.87
CA THR A 403 11.52 9.57 27.54
C THR A 403 11.37 11.03 27.14
N LEU A 404 12.17 11.88 27.79
CA LEU A 404 12.42 13.26 27.40
C LEU A 404 13.91 13.40 27.06
N ASP A 405 14.22 13.57 25.78
CA ASP A 405 15.61 13.81 25.36
C ASP A 405 15.82 15.28 24.98
N ILE A 406 16.58 15.98 25.80
CA ILE A 406 16.90 17.41 25.66
C ILE A 406 18.42 17.65 25.64
N LYS A 407 19.23 16.60 25.48
CA LYS A 407 20.69 16.71 25.37
C LYS A 407 21.14 17.61 24.22
N GLU A 408 22.35 18.12 24.31
CA GLU A 408 22.96 18.92 23.25
C GLU A 408 22.07 20.12 22.86
N ASN A 409 21.63 20.86 23.86
CA ASN A 409 20.93 22.15 23.75
C ASN A 409 21.71 23.23 24.50
N THR A 410 21.12 24.40 24.72
CA THR A 410 21.75 25.53 25.41
C THR A 410 21.19 25.77 26.82
N PHE A 411 20.52 24.77 27.39
CA PHE A 411 19.98 24.84 28.76
C PHE A 411 21.09 25.09 29.79
N VAL A 412 20.81 25.94 30.77
CA VAL A 412 21.64 26.09 31.98
C VAL A 412 20.92 25.45 33.17
N THR A 413 19.61 25.70 33.26
CA THR A 413 18.72 25.12 34.26
C THR A 413 17.44 24.62 33.61
N ILE A 414 16.80 23.62 34.22
CA ILE A 414 15.42 23.23 33.89
C ILE A 414 14.55 23.29 35.16
N PRO A 415 13.23 23.58 35.04
CA PRO A 415 12.38 23.76 36.20
C PRO A 415 12.27 22.49 37.03
N ASN A 416 12.15 22.65 38.35
CA ASN A 416 12.02 21.51 39.28
C ASN A 416 10.84 20.58 38.91
N ALA A 417 9.71 21.16 38.49
CA ALA A 417 8.55 20.39 38.05
C ALA A 417 8.85 19.45 36.87
N VAL A 418 9.78 19.82 35.98
CA VAL A 418 10.22 18.97 34.87
C VAL A 418 11.17 17.89 35.36
N CYS A 419 12.12 18.23 36.25
CA CYS A 419 12.99 17.23 36.89
C CYS A 419 12.20 16.16 37.67
N ASP A 420 11.10 16.56 38.31
CA ASP A 420 10.25 15.67 39.10
C ASP A 420 9.55 14.59 38.25
N LEU A 421 9.51 14.72 36.92
CA LEU A 421 9.06 13.63 36.02
C LEU A 421 9.94 12.37 36.17
N ALA A 422 11.21 12.51 36.56
CA ALA A 422 12.06 11.35 36.86
C ALA A 422 11.46 10.49 37.99
N ASN A 423 10.75 11.10 38.95
CA ASN A 423 10.09 10.38 40.04
C ASN A 423 8.90 9.54 39.55
N THR A 424 8.36 9.83 38.37
CA THR A 424 7.29 9.06 37.73
C THR A 424 7.81 7.99 36.77
N GLY A 425 9.13 7.77 36.71
CA GLY A 425 9.76 6.80 35.82
C GLY A 425 10.08 7.32 34.42
N THR A 426 9.97 8.63 34.20
CA THR A 426 10.41 9.27 32.95
C THR A 426 11.93 9.30 32.90
N GLU A 427 12.51 8.74 31.84
CA GLU A 427 13.92 8.90 31.52
C GLU A 427 14.17 10.30 30.94
N ILE A 428 14.86 11.15 31.71
CA ILE A 428 15.26 12.49 31.26
C ILE A 428 16.72 12.42 30.83
N LEU A 429 16.96 12.54 29.52
CA LEU A 429 18.28 12.65 28.94
C LEU A 429 18.63 14.13 28.82
N ILE A 430 19.60 14.57 29.64
CA ILE A 430 20.05 15.96 29.73
C ILE A 430 21.58 16.00 29.86
N ASP A 431 22.20 17.12 29.50
CA ASP A 431 23.66 17.28 29.61
C ASP A 431 24.11 17.44 31.07
N GLU A 432 25.30 16.94 31.40
CA GLU A 432 25.79 16.85 32.80
C GLU A 432 25.90 18.20 33.51
N HIS A 433 26.04 19.29 32.76
CA HIS A 433 26.20 20.65 33.30
C HIS A 433 24.86 21.33 33.63
N VAL A 434 23.74 20.77 33.19
CA VAL A 434 22.41 21.36 33.39
C VAL A 434 21.89 20.96 34.77
N THR A 435 21.39 21.94 35.52
CA THR A 435 20.89 21.72 36.89
C THR A 435 19.38 21.90 37.00
N CYS A 436 18.76 21.25 37.98
CA CYS A 436 17.38 21.54 38.35
C CYS A 436 17.32 22.85 39.15
N GLY A 437 16.52 23.80 38.70
CA GLY A 437 16.39 25.10 39.35
C GLY A 437 15.50 26.06 38.58
N LEU A 438 14.92 27.02 39.33
CA LEU A 438 13.78 27.88 39.00
C LEU A 438 12.41 27.19 39.08
#